data_AF-A0A7K0ZYH2-F1
#
_entry.id   AF-A0A7K0ZYH2-F1
#
_cell.length_a   1.000
_cell.length_b   1.000
_cell.length_c   1.000
_cell.angle_alpha   90.00
_cell.angle_beta   90.00
_cell.angle_gamma   90.00
#
_symmetry.space_group_name_H-M   'P 1'
#
loop_
_entity.id
_entity.type
_entity.pdbx_description
1 polymer ?
#
loop_
_entity_poly.entity_id
_entity_poly.type
_entity_poly.pdbx_seq_one_letter_code
_entity_poly.pdbx_strand_id
1 'polypeptide(L)'
;DSTTPDAVRTRTLQEETNRVFRARVVNPRWIGAMQRHGYKGAFELAATVDYLFGFDATTGVVHDWMYDALAREYVLDETNQAFMRQSNPWALRGIVEKLHEAVERGLWAEPDADVIARMQQVYLELEGDLEDRG
;
A
#
# COMPACT_ATOMS: atom_id res chain seq x y z
N ASP A 1 -11.58 -19.43 -6.43
CA ASP A 1 -10.23 -19.91 -6.04
C ASP A 1 -10.09 -21.36 -6.46
N SER A 2 -9.27 -21.63 -7.50
CA SER A 2 -8.95 -23.00 -7.98
C SER A 2 -7.48 -23.36 -7.70
N THR A 3 -6.81 -22.64 -6.78
CA THR A 3 -5.39 -22.83 -6.48
C THR A 3 -5.13 -24.14 -5.73
N THR A 4 -6.17 -24.83 -5.26
CA THR A 4 -6.13 -26.18 -4.71
C THR A 4 -7.18 -27.03 -5.45
N PRO A 5 -6.78 -27.96 -6.35
CA PRO A 5 -7.70 -28.71 -7.21
C PRO A 5 -8.78 -29.49 -6.45
N ASP A 6 -8.50 -29.85 -5.18
CA ASP A 6 -9.34 -30.76 -4.39
C ASP A 6 -10.25 -30.05 -3.37
N ALA A 7 -10.30 -28.72 -3.37
CA ALA A 7 -11.13 -27.95 -2.43
C ALA A 7 -11.64 -26.64 -3.04
N VAL A 8 -12.52 -26.76 -4.04
CA VAL A 8 -13.25 -25.61 -4.61
C VAL A 8 -14.09 -24.98 -3.50
N ARG A 9 -13.64 -23.83 -2.99
CA ARG A 9 -14.38 -23.00 -2.04
C ARG A 9 -14.99 -21.83 -2.79
N THR A 10 -16.32 -21.76 -2.83
CA THR A 10 -17.04 -20.56 -3.26
C THR A 10 -16.86 -19.50 -2.18
N ARG A 11 -16.19 -18.41 -2.52
CA ARG A 11 -15.99 -17.24 -1.66
C ARG A 11 -16.53 -16.01 -2.37
N THR A 12 -17.00 -15.06 -1.58
CA THR A 12 -17.30 -13.71 -2.07
C THR A 12 -16.02 -13.00 -2.50
N LEU A 13 -16.17 -11.99 -3.37
CA LEU A 13 -15.05 -11.15 -3.79
C LEU A 13 -14.34 -10.51 -2.59
N GLN A 14 -15.13 -10.04 -1.63
CA GLN A 14 -14.69 -9.44 -0.38
C GLN A 14 -13.83 -10.40 0.48
N GLU A 15 -14.26 -11.66 0.63
CA GLU A 15 -13.50 -12.67 1.38
C GLU A 15 -12.16 -12.98 0.72
N GLU A 16 -12.12 -13.03 -0.61
CA GLU A 16 -10.86 -13.27 -1.33
C GLU A 16 -9.93 -12.06 -1.24
N THR A 17 -10.44 -10.83 -1.36
CA THR A 17 -9.66 -9.60 -1.14
C THR A 17 -9.05 -9.57 0.26
N ASN A 18 -9.87 -9.82 1.30
CA ASN A 18 -9.42 -9.89 2.70
C ASN A 18 -8.28 -10.91 2.88
N ARG A 19 -8.43 -12.09 2.26
CA ARG A 19 -7.45 -13.16 2.36
C ARG A 19 -6.14 -12.78 1.67
N VAL A 20 -6.19 -12.31 0.42
CA VAL A 20 -4.99 -11.91 -0.34
C VAL A 20 -4.27 -10.77 0.37
N PHE A 21 -5.03 -9.79 0.88
CA PHE A 21 -4.50 -8.66 1.63
C PHE A 21 -3.66 -9.13 2.83
N ARG A 22 -4.21 -9.99 3.68
CA ARG A 22 -3.51 -10.52 4.87
C ARG A 22 -2.39 -11.50 4.53
N ALA A 23 -2.59 -12.36 3.53
CA ALA A 23 -1.64 -13.41 3.19
C ALA A 23 -0.39 -12.87 2.50
N ARG A 24 -0.51 -11.75 1.78
CA ARG A 24 0.56 -11.17 0.97
C ARG A 24 0.82 -9.69 1.27
N VAL A 25 -0.16 -8.83 1.05
CA VAL A 25 0.03 -7.36 0.99
C VAL A 25 0.67 -6.83 2.27
N VAL A 26 0.05 -7.07 3.42
CA VAL A 26 0.57 -6.62 4.72
C VAL A 26 1.33 -7.73 5.46
N ASN A 27 1.80 -8.76 4.75
CA ASN A 27 2.56 -9.83 5.37
C ASN A 27 4.04 -9.40 5.54
N PRO A 28 4.58 -9.34 6.77
CA PRO A 28 5.96 -8.90 6.99
C PRO A 28 7.00 -9.73 6.23
N ARG A 29 6.74 -11.02 6.00
CA ARG A 29 7.64 -11.89 5.22
C ARG A 29 7.69 -11.50 3.75
N TRP A 30 6.57 -11.03 3.20
CA TRP A 30 6.50 -10.58 1.81
C TRP A 30 7.09 -9.18 1.66
N ILE A 31 6.77 -8.24 2.56
CA ILE A 31 7.38 -6.90 2.60
C ILE A 31 8.90 -7.03 2.70
N GLY A 32 9.40 -7.81 3.68
CA GLY A 32 10.83 -8.08 3.84
C GLY A 32 11.45 -8.82 2.65
N ALA A 33 10.66 -9.56 1.84
CA ALA A 33 11.14 -10.12 0.59
C ALA A 33 11.31 -9.05 -0.49
N MET A 34 10.36 -8.13 -0.64
CA MET A 34 10.47 -7.01 -1.57
C MET A 34 11.68 -6.13 -1.22
N GLN A 35 11.90 -5.87 0.07
CA GLN A 35 13.04 -5.06 0.55
C GLN A 35 14.41 -5.59 0.09
N ARG A 36 14.55 -6.91 -0.15
CA ARG A 36 15.80 -7.51 -0.67
C ARG A 36 16.06 -7.25 -2.16
N HIS A 37 15.10 -6.64 -2.87
CA HIS A 37 15.17 -6.38 -4.31
C HIS A 37 15.29 -4.89 -4.67
N GLY A 38 15.65 -4.03 -3.72
CA GLY A 38 15.97 -2.62 -3.96
C GLY A 38 14.88 -1.89 -4.73
N TYR A 39 15.26 -1.16 -5.78
CA TYR A 39 14.34 -0.39 -6.64
C TYR A 39 13.14 -1.21 -7.13
N LYS A 40 13.37 -2.44 -7.61
CA LYS A 40 12.29 -3.30 -8.13
C LYS A 40 11.36 -3.76 -7.01
N GLY A 41 11.90 -4.04 -5.83
CA GLY A 41 11.08 -4.32 -4.64
C GLY A 41 10.15 -3.18 -4.28
N ALA A 42 10.69 -1.96 -4.21
CA ALA A 42 9.90 -0.76 -3.93
C ALA A 42 8.85 -0.48 -5.01
N PHE A 43 9.18 -0.73 -6.28
CA PHE A 43 8.22 -0.65 -7.39
C PHE A 43 7.05 -1.64 -7.22
N GLU A 44 7.31 -2.88 -6.80
CA GLU A 44 6.24 -3.88 -6.57
C GLU A 44 5.33 -3.52 -5.40
N LEU A 45 5.86 -2.85 -4.37
CA LEU A 45 5.04 -2.31 -3.28
C LEU A 45 4.07 -1.24 -3.81
N ALA A 46 4.56 -0.27 -4.57
CA ALA A 46 3.74 0.78 -5.17
C ALA A 46 2.69 0.22 -6.15
N ALA A 47 3.10 -0.67 -7.05
CA ALA A 47 2.18 -1.33 -7.98
C ALA A 47 1.06 -2.10 -7.25
N THR A 48 1.36 -2.72 -6.10
CA THR A 48 0.33 -3.40 -5.29
C THR A 48 -0.74 -2.43 -4.79
N VAL A 49 -0.35 -1.20 -4.40
CA VAL A 49 -1.30 -0.15 -3.99
C VAL A 49 -2.15 0.31 -5.18
N ASP A 50 -1.54 0.54 -6.35
CA ASP A 50 -2.27 0.91 -7.57
C ASP A 50 -3.31 -0.15 -7.98
N TYR A 51 -2.95 -1.43 -7.90
CA TYR A 51 -3.87 -2.52 -8.21
C TYR A 51 -5.05 -2.59 -7.24
N LEU A 52 -4.80 -2.44 -5.93
CA LEU A 52 -5.86 -2.43 -4.92
C LEU A 52 -6.79 -1.23 -5.13
N PHE A 53 -6.22 -0.05 -5.37
CA PHE A 53 -6.98 1.17 -5.65
C PHE A 53 -7.87 1.03 -6.89
N GLY A 54 -7.31 0.55 -8.02
CA GLY A 54 -8.07 0.37 -9.26
C GLY A 54 -9.16 -0.69 -9.12
N PHE A 55 -8.88 -1.76 -8.37
CA PHE A 55 -9.86 -2.79 -8.07
C PHE A 55 -11.00 -2.25 -7.20
N ASP A 56 -10.69 -1.46 -6.18
CA ASP A 56 -11.70 -0.84 -5.33
C ASP A 56 -12.57 0.16 -6.08
N ALA A 57 -11.96 1.02 -6.90
CA ALA A 57 -12.67 1.99 -7.73
C ALA A 57 -13.69 1.36 -8.70
N THR A 58 -13.58 0.05 -8.98
CA THR A 58 -14.49 -0.69 -9.86
C THR A 58 -15.42 -1.65 -9.14
N THR A 59 -15.11 -2.05 -7.90
CA THR A 59 -15.83 -3.14 -7.20
C THR A 59 -16.28 -2.79 -5.79
N GLY A 60 -15.71 -1.78 -5.14
CA GLY A 60 -16.06 -1.33 -3.78
C GLY A 60 -15.81 -2.38 -2.70
N VAL A 61 -14.74 -3.16 -2.81
CA VAL A 61 -14.44 -4.29 -1.90
C VAL A 61 -13.21 -4.08 -1.03
N VAL A 62 -12.50 -2.97 -1.15
CA VAL A 62 -11.42 -2.61 -0.22
C VAL A 62 -12.04 -1.83 0.93
N HIS A 63 -11.72 -2.23 2.15
CA HIS A 63 -12.28 -1.60 3.34
C HIS A 63 -11.31 -0.56 3.90
N ASP A 64 -11.81 0.43 4.62
CA ASP A 64 -11.00 1.47 5.28
C ASP A 64 -9.80 0.93 6.07
N TRP A 65 -10.00 -0.16 6.83
CA TRP A 65 -8.90 -0.77 7.60
C TRP A 65 -7.75 -1.28 6.71
N MET A 66 -8.02 -1.61 5.44
CA MET A 66 -6.97 -2.01 4.48
C MET A 66 -6.16 -0.80 4.02
N TYR A 67 -6.80 0.33 3.74
CA TYR A 67 -6.07 1.57 3.43
C TYR A 67 -5.27 2.06 4.63
N ASP A 68 -5.84 2.00 5.84
CA ASP A 68 -5.13 2.31 7.08
C ASP A 68 -3.92 1.38 7.28
N ALA A 69 -4.07 0.08 7.03
CA ALA A 69 -2.95 -0.85 7.11
C ALA A 69 -1.88 -0.59 6.03
N LEU A 70 -2.25 -0.23 4.80
CA LEU A 70 -1.28 0.18 3.77
C LEU A 70 -0.51 1.44 4.20
N ALA A 71 -1.21 2.45 4.70
CA ALA A 71 -0.59 3.67 5.21
C ALA A 71 0.42 3.36 6.31
N ARG A 72 0.02 2.56 7.30
CA ARG A 72 0.88 2.21 8.44
C ARG A 72 2.08 1.36 8.02
N GLU A 73 1.86 0.28 7.25
CA GLU A 73 2.91 -0.70 6.95
C GLU A 73 3.83 -0.24 5.80
N TYR A 74 3.34 0.53 4.82
CA TYR A 74 4.14 0.90 3.66
C TYR A 74 4.77 2.28 3.80
N VAL A 75 4.10 3.23 4.47
CA VAL A 75 4.53 4.63 4.56
C VAL A 75 5.08 4.97 5.95
N LEU A 76 4.38 4.59 7.02
CA LEU A 76 4.71 5.04 8.38
C LEU A 76 5.63 4.08 9.17
N ASP A 77 5.74 2.82 8.75
CA ASP A 77 6.72 1.89 9.30
C ASP A 77 8.13 2.40 8.95
N GLU A 78 8.91 2.71 9.98
CA GLU A 78 10.21 3.36 9.83
C GLU A 78 11.18 2.51 8.97
N THR A 79 11.10 1.18 9.08
CA THR A 79 11.98 0.28 8.34
C THR A 79 11.64 0.32 6.85
N ASN A 80 10.36 0.18 6.51
CA ASN A 80 9.93 0.21 5.13
C ASN A 80 10.06 1.61 4.51
N GLN A 81 9.77 2.66 5.27
CA GLN A 81 9.95 4.04 4.84
C GLN A 81 11.41 4.32 4.48
N ALA A 82 12.37 3.94 5.34
CA ALA A 82 13.80 4.10 5.08
C ALA A 82 14.24 3.32 3.83
N PHE A 83 13.78 2.07 3.69
CA PHE A 83 14.02 1.27 2.48
C PHE A 83 13.52 1.96 1.22
N MET A 84 12.29 2.48 1.24
CA MET A 84 11.66 3.13 0.08
C MET A 84 12.37 4.46 -0.27
N ARG A 85 12.66 5.31 0.73
CA ARG A 85 13.42 6.58 0.53
C ARG A 85 14.79 6.34 -0.11
N GLN A 86 15.46 5.25 0.26
CA GLN A 86 16.76 4.88 -0.30
C GLN A 86 16.62 4.25 -1.70
N SER A 87 15.72 3.29 -1.85
CA SER A 87 15.68 2.41 -3.02
C SER A 87 14.88 3.00 -4.19
N ASN A 88 13.76 3.66 -3.90
CA ASN A 88 12.91 4.29 -4.91
C ASN A 88 11.99 5.35 -4.23
N PRO A 89 12.49 6.57 -3.97
CA PRO A 89 11.70 7.62 -3.32
C PRO A 89 10.46 8.00 -4.14
N TRP A 90 10.52 7.93 -5.47
CA TRP A 90 9.37 8.18 -6.34
C TRP A 90 8.23 7.18 -6.13
N ALA A 91 8.55 5.92 -5.84
CA ALA A 91 7.54 4.91 -5.49
C ALA A 91 6.88 5.20 -4.13
N LEU A 92 7.65 5.68 -3.14
CA LEU A 92 7.07 6.10 -1.87
C LEU A 92 6.10 7.26 -2.07
N ARG A 93 6.50 8.25 -2.86
CA ARG A 93 5.66 9.39 -3.21
C ARG A 93 4.36 8.95 -3.86
N GLY A 94 4.45 8.09 -4.87
CA GLY A 94 3.28 7.56 -5.57
C GLY A 94 2.32 6.81 -4.64
N ILE A 95 2.83 6.06 -3.66
CA ILE A 95 1.97 5.42 -2.64
C ILE A 95 1.23 6.46 -1.81
N VAL A 96 1.93 7.50 -1.32
CA VAL A 96 1.30 8.55 -0.51
C VAL A 96 0.24 9.31 -1.30
N GLU A 97 0.55 9.69 -2.55
CA GLU A 97 -0.40 10.34 -3.46
C GLU A 97 -1.62 9.46 -3.70
N LYS A 98 -1.43 8.15 -3.94
CA LYS A 98 -2.53 7.22 -4.19
C LYS A 98 -3.44 7.03 -2.98
N LEU A 99 -2.86 6.97 -1.77
CA LEU A 99 -3.63 6.87 -0.54
C LEU A 99 -4.39 8.17 -0.24
N HIS A 100 -3.82 9.33 -0.54
CA HIS A 100 -4.56 10.60 -0.49
C HIS A 100 -5.71 10.64 -1.51
N GLU A 101 -5.47 10.19 -2.75
CA GLU A 101 -6.52 10.09 -3.78
C GLU A 101 -7.68 9.18 -3.31
N ALA A 102 -7.38 8.10 -2.57
CA ALA A 102 -8.40 7.23 -2.01
C ALA A 102 -9.29 7.96 -0.99
N VAL A 103 -8.71 8.83 -0.15
CA VAL A 103 -9.47 9.69 0.78
C VAL A 103 -10.30 10.71 0.02
N GLU A 104 -9.71 11.43 -0.94
CA GLU A 104 -10.39 12.46 -1.73
C GLU A 104 -11.60 11.91 -2.51
N ARG A 105 -11.51 10.66 -2.96
CA ARG A 105 -12.57 9.96 -3.69
C ARG A 105 -13.55 9.21 -2.79
N GLY A 106 -13.37 9.26 -1.47
CA GLY A 106 -14.20 8.55 -0.49
C GLY A 106 -14.10 7.01 -0.57
N LEU A 107 -13.03 6.50 -1.19
CA LEU A 107 -12.71 5.06 -1.19
C LEU A 107 -12.16 4.62 0.17
N TRP A 108 -11.35 5.49 0.78
CA TRP A 108 -11.03 5.43 2.20
C TRP A 108 -11.91 6.47 2.92
N ALA A 109 -13.01 6.02 3.50
CA ALA A 109 -14.09 6.89 3.94
C ALA A 109 -13.83 7.55 5.31
N GLU A 110 -13.28 6.79 6.26
CA GLU A 110 -13.05 7.21 7.65
C GLU A 110 -11.56 7.04 8.04
N PRO A 111 -10.64 7.81 7.42
CA PRO A 111 -9.23 7.76 7.80
C PRO A 111 -8.98 8.33 9.19
N ASP A 112 -8.04 7.72 9.91
CA ASP A 112 -7.48 8.27 11.13
C ASP A 112 -6.72 9.57 10.82
N ALA A 113 -7.13 10.68 11.42
CA ALA A 113 -6.53 11.99 11.17
C ALA A 113 -5.04 12.04 11.52
N ASP A 114 -4.58 11.28 12.52
CA ASP A 114 -3.15 11.20 12.86
C ASP A 114 -2.35 10.50 11.76
N VAL A 115 -2.91 9.43 11.18
CA VAL A 115 -2.28 8.71 10.06
C VAL A 115 -2.14 9.63 8.84
N ILE A 116 -3.19 10.37 8.51
CA ILE A 116 -3.16 11.33 7.40
C ILE A 116 -2.11 12.42 7.64
N ALA A 117 -2.10 13.03 8.84
CA ALA A 117 -1.13 14.07 9.18
C ALA A 117 0.32 13.55 9.09
N ARG A 118 0.58 12.33 9.59
CA ARG A 118 1.89 11.70 9.51
C ARG A 118 2.29 11.38 8.07
N MET A 119 1.38 10.88 7.24
CA MET A 119 1.67 10.67 5.82
C MET A 119 2.01 11.97 5.08
N GLN A 120 1.29 13.06 5.37
CA GLN A 120 1.60 14.39 4.82
C GLN A 120 3.00 14.86 5.23
N GLN A 121 3.39 14.62 6.49
CA GLN A 121 4.73 14.93 6.95
C GLN A 121 5.79 14.13 6.17
N VAL A 122 5.56 12.82 5.95
CA VAL A 122 6.43 11.98 5.12
C VAL A 122 6.56 12.52 3.70
N TYR A 123 5.45 12.95 3.09
CA TYR A 123 5.42 13.54 1.75
C TYR A 123 6.27 14.81 1.67
N LEU A 124 6.10 15.75 2.60
CA LEU A 124 6.84 17.01 2.61
C LEU A 124 8.36 16.80 2.77
N GLU A 125 8.75 15.91 3.69
CA GLU A 125 10.15 15.52 3.85
C GLU A 125 10.71 14.86 2.58
N LEU A 126 9.89 14.06 1.89
CA LEU A 126 10.29 13.37 0.66
C LEU A 126 10.47 14.34 -0.50
N GLU A 127 9.60 15.34 -0.64
CA GLU A 127 9.76 16.39 -1.66
C GLU A 127 11.06 17.17 -1.43
N GLY A 128 11.36 17.55 -0.18
CA GLY A 128 12.64 18.18 0.16
C GLY A 128 13.85 17.32 -0.23
N ASP A 129 13.83 16.03 0.12
CA ASP A 129 14.88 15.08 -0.26
C ASP A 129 15.05 14.92 -1.78
N LEU A 130 13.98 15.12 -2.57
CA LEU A 130 13.97 14.97 -4.02
C LEU A 130 14.42 16.25 -4.73
N GLU A 131 14.04 17.42 -4.21
CA GLU A 131 14.51 18.73 -4.69
C GLU A 131 16.03 18.85 -4.54
N ASP A 132 16.60 18.41 -3.42
CA ASP A 132 18.04 18.42 -3.18
C ASP A 132 18.84 17.47 -4.09
N ARG A 133 18.17 16.50 -4.72
CA ARG A 133 18.79 15.53 -5.65
C ARG A 133 18.80 15.98 -7.11
N GLY A 134 18.00 17.00 -7.46
CA GLY A 134 17.86 17.53 -8.83
C GLY A 134 18.93 18.55 -9.18
#